data_AF-I3Z1G8-F1
#
_entry.id   AF-I3Z1G8-F1
#
_cell.length_a   1.000
_cell.length_b   1.000
_cell.length_c   1.000
_cell.angle_alpha   90.00
_cell.angle_beta   90.00
_cell.angle_gamma   90.00
#
_symmetry.space_group_name_H-M   'P 1'
#
loop_
_entity.id
_entity.type
_entity.pdbx_description
1 polymer ?
#
loop_
_entity_poly.entity_id
_entity_poly.type
_entity_poly.pdbx_seq_one_letter_code
_entity_poly.pdbx_strand_id
1 'polypeptide(L)'
;MLKTAFITVFLNLVLVFCALAQSKVRLSSNFPDVEFFKLSDNSDENPVSLGLGNVDFKLEKDSKNRVKVYKEGYEPVIAEFPRTEKWDKDQIIILENRLVSFAVDQSGATISFGDSVTNQKQVNIVIPKSQTVVVKVSKPGFVTEEVSFHNSTDRAEPPLVHLVSLQDRVVKLDLKPADASFSVNGQNVSNSNSEFVVPFGKCVEVVISKKGYADIVKEYCNTAENSNTLPITQNIILEDRVLSFNALPSDASIFVNGKMESLGSYEMFLAKGKCITVNIVKDGYLTFSKNYCNQDGAEELPIMEQVNLQENEAYNASLESNFSNSRLLLPAQAANVKEESWKLLISILTKEFDVLETVDFNAGYLISAWKYQEFNKGELTTRNRVIVTSSSNSNQNEYAVKFVSQLAEGKMESRDESKFKDWNRILTKYDDLADELIERFQFSIDPSKSIDTSSIPAIKTEITPIDTIPADSTKIDTIPLEPIRRDTIPADTTKTEKNPADTTKTNSKI
;
A
#
# COMPACT_ATOMS: atom_id res chain seq x y z
N MET A 1 51.07 91.03 73.65
CA MET A 1 50.70 92.33 73.03
C MET A 1 49.76 92.00 71.89
N LEU A 2 48.55 92.50 71.70
CA LEU A 2 47.73 93.57 72.24
C LEU A 2 46.29 93.20 71.76
N LYS A 3 45.40 92.75 72.64
CA LYS A 3 44.17 93.44 73.07
C LYS A 3 43.24 94.01 71.97
N THR A 4 41.97 93.54 72.02
CA THR A 4 40.68 94.27 71.81
C THR A 4 40.33 94.79 70.40
N ALA A 5 39.09 94.86 69.90
CA ALA A 5 37.75 94.46 70.33
C ALA A 5 36.71 94.83 69.21
N PHE A 6 35.44 94.48 69.46
CA PHE A 6 34.19 95.09 68.94
C PHE A 6 33.61 94.71 67.56
N ILE A 7 32.61 93.82 67.61
CA ILE A 7 31.19 94.01 67.23
C ILE A 7 30.91 95.03 66.11
N THR A 8 30.39 94.56 64.95
CA THR A 8 29.20 95.17 64.32
C THR A 8 28.50 94.20 63.35
N VAL A 9 27.17 94.19 63.46
CA VAL A 9 26.14 93.53 62.66
C VAL A 9 26.16 94.01 61.20
N PHE A 10 26.10 93.10 60.23
CA PHE A 10 25.47 93.25 58.90
C PHE A 10 25.48 91.85 58.23
N LEU A 11 24.45 91.03 58.43
CA LEU A 11 23.37 90.83 57.46
C LEU A 11 23.87 90.98 56.00
N ASN A 12 24.24 89.87 55.36
CA ASN A 12 23.87 89.60 53.98
C ASN A 12 24.22 88.16 53.56
N LEU A 13 23.14 87.40 53.34
CA LEU A 13 23.00 86.46 52.23
C LEU A 13 23.84 85.17 52.26
N VAL A 14 23.57 84.31 53.24
CA VAL A 14 23.51 82.87 52.94
C VAL A 14 22.28 82.69 52.04
N LEU A 15 22.50 82.65 50.73
CA LEU A 15 21.55 82.09 49.76
C LEU A 15 21.38 80.61 50.10
N VAL A 16 20.61 80.32 51.15
CA VAL A 16 19.82 79.10 51.19
C VAL A 16 18.88 79.26 50.00
N PHE A 17 19.20 78.60 48.90
CA PHE A 17 18.21 78.27 47.90
C PHE A 17 17.15 77.44 48.63
N CYS A 18 16.20 78.12 49.29
CA CYS A 18 14.87 77.58 49.49
C CYS A 18 14.33 77.40 48.08
N ALA A 19 14.64 76.25 47.48
CA ALA A 19 13.85 75.73 46.39
C ALA A 19 12.41 75.84 46.89
N LEU A 20 11.64 76.75 46.28
CA LEU A 20 10.22 76.85 46.54
C LEU A 20 9.65 75.50 46.12
N ALA A 21 9.55 74.58 47.08
CA ALA A 21 9.15 73.21 46.85
C ALA A 21 7.71 73.27 46.36
N GLN A 22 7.56 73.10 45.05
CA GLN A 22 6.27 73.11 44.38
C GLN A 22 5.32 72.17 45.13
N SER A 23 4.15 72.70 45.49
CA SER A 23 3.18 72.01 46.35
C SER A 23 2.09 71.33 45.54
N LYS A 24 2.03 71.60 44.23
CA LYS A 24 0.98 71.15 43.34
C LYS A 24 1.46 71.11 41.88
N VAL A 25 1.00 70.12 41.15
CA VAL A 25 1.14 69.99 39.69
C VAL A 25 -0.25 69.77 39.10
N ARG A 26 -0.49 70.27 37.90
CA ARG A 26 -1.66 69.92 37.10
C ARG A 26 -1.27 68.80 36.16
N LEU A 27 -2.00 67.70 36.21
CA LEU A 27 -1.77 66.52 35.39
C LEU A 27 -2.81 66.47 34.27
N SER A 28 -2.35 66.17 33.06
CA SER A 28 -3.17 65.92 31.88
C SER A 28 -2.60 64.75 31.07
N SER A 29 -3.31 64.33 30.02
CA SER A 29 -2.87 63.26 29.13
C SER A 29 -3.21 63.58 27.68
N ASN A 30 -2.70 62.76 26.74
CA ASN A 30 -3.05 62.83 25.32
C ASN A 30 -4.51 62.44 25.03
N PHE A 31 -5.24 61.91 26.01
CA PHE A 31 -6.68 61.65 25.92
C PHE A 31 -7.46 62.41 27.00
N PRO A 32 -8.62 63.00 26.65
CA PRO A 32 -9.42 63.81 27.59
C PRO A 32 -10.21 62.98 28.61
N ASP A 33 -10.32 61.67 28.41
CA ASP A 33 -11.13 60.72 29.18
C ASP A 33 -10.30 59.73 30.00
N VAL A 34 -9.03 60.05 30.29
CA VAL A 34 -8.19 59.23 31.18
C VAL A 34 -8.62 59.37 32.64
N GLU A 35 -8.40 58.32 33.41
CA GLU A 35 -8.58 58.31 34.86
C GLU A 35 -7.23 58.42 35.57
N PHE A 36 -7.15 59.28 36.58
CA PHE A 36 -5.98 59.42 37.42
C PHE A 36 -6.22 58.80 38.79
N PHE A 37 -5.23 58.08 39.30
CA PHE A 37 -5.26 57.48 40.62
C PHE A 37 -3.98 57.78 41.38
N LYS A 38 -4.09 58.18 42.66
CA LYS A 38 -2.96 58.25 43.59
C LYS A 38 -2.63 56.83 44.07
N LEU A 39 -1.36 56.47 44.00
CA LEU A 39 -0.83 55.22 44.55
C LEU A 39 -0.09 55.49 45.86
N SER A 40 0.10 54.43 46.65
CA SER A 40 1.00 54.49 47.81
C SER A 40 2.47 54.40 47.35
N ASP A 41 3.40 54.88 48.18
CA ASP A 41 4.84 54.94 47.81
C ASP A 41 5.50 53.56 47.63
N ASN A 42 4.89 52.51 48.16
CA ASN A 42 5.45 51.15 48.20
C ASN A 42 4.52 50.07 47.64
N SER A 43 3.31 50.43 47.16
CA SER A 43 2.35 49.49 46.59
C SER A 43 1.44 50.15 45.58
N ASP A 44 1.09 49.38 44.55
CA ASP A 44 0.15 49.76 43.49
C ASP A 44 -1.30 49.31 43.83
N GLU A 45 -1.47 48.63 44.96
CA GLU A 45 -2.76 48.16 45.43
C GLU A 45 -3.61 49.29 46.03
N ASN A 46 -4.94 49.14 45.93
CA ASN A 46 -5.93 50.08 46.45
C ASN A 46 -5.73 51.54 45.99
N PRO A 47 -5.68 51.80 44.66
CA PRO A 47 -5.54 53.15 44.12
C PRO A 47 -6.67 54.08 44.58
N VAL A 48 -6.33 55.32 44.93
CA VAL A 48 -7.31 56.36 45.29
C VAL A 48 -7.60 57.22 44.06
N SER A 49 -8.85 57.24 43.59
CA SER A 49 -9.23 58.05 42.42
C SER A 49 -9.00 59.55 42.67
N LEU A 50 -8.34 60.21 41.72
CA LEU A 50 -8.08 61.65 41.71
C LEU A 50 -9.05 62.42 40.79
N GLY A 51 -9.63 61.75 39.80
CA GLY A 51 -10.58 62.33 38.84
C GLY A 51 -10.31 61.94 37.39
N LEU A 52 -11.10 62.52 36.48
CA LEU A 52 -11.07 62.26 35.04
C LEU A 52 -10.55 63.48 34.26
N GLY A 53 -9.74 63.24 33.22
CA GLY A 53 -9.29 64.26 32.28
C GLY A 53 -8.13 65.12 32.77
N ASN A 54 -8.39 66.22 33.47
CA ASN A 54 -7.34 67.09 34.01
C ASN A 54 -7.48 67.16 35.53
N VAL A 55 -6.41 66.81 36.26
CA VAL A 55 -6.45 66.78 37.73
C VAL A 55 -5.36 67.63 38.35
N ASP A 56 -5.71 68.24 39.47
CA ASP A 56 -4.88 69.17 40.21
C ASP A 56 -4.27 68.41 41.41
N PHE A 57 -3.05 67.89 41.26
CA PHE A 57 -2.45 66.94 42.19
C PHE A 57 -1.51 67.63 43.20
N LYS A 58 -1.82 67.48 44.50
CA LYS A 58 -1.02 68.05 45.59
C LYS A 58 0.15 67.14 45.94
N LEU A 59 1.35 67.71 46.00
CA LEU A 59 2.56 66.99 46.34
C LEU A 59 2.77 66.97 47.86
N GLU A 60 2.84 65.76 48.43
CA GLU A 60 3.14 65.52 49.83
C GLU A 60 4.65 65.58 50.07
N LYS A 61 5.04 66.07 51.25
CA LYS A 61 6.44 66.06 51.66
C LYS A 61 6.84 64.61 51.93
N ASP A 62 8.09 64.28 51.61
CA ASP A 62 8.70 62.99 51.90
C ASP A 62 7.98 61.78 51.27
N SER A 63 7.24 62.01 50.17
CA SER A 63 6.56 60.99 49.38
C SER A 63 7.08 60.98 47.94
N LYS A 64 7.00 59.81 47.28
CA LYS A 64 7.26 59.68 45.84
C LYS A 64 6.14 60.29 45.00
N ASN A 65 4.97 60.53 45.60
CA ASN A 65 3.80 61.13 44.94
C ASN A 65 3.44 60.39 43.64
N ARG A 66 3.23 59.07 43.75
CA ARG A 66 3.00 58.18 42.62
C ARG A 66 1.58 58.34 42.08
N VAL A 67 1.45 58.49 40.77
CA VAL A 67 0.17 58.61 40.08
C VAL A 67 0.10 57.59 38.96
N LYS A 68 -0.95 56.78 38.97
CA LYS A 68 -1.31 55.87 37.89
C LYS A 68 -2.31 56.55 36.96
N VAL A 69 -1.99 56.57 35.68
CA VAL A 69 -2.87 57.04 34.62
C VAL A 69 -3.42 55.83 33.90
N TYR A 70 -4.74 55.75 33.81
CA TYR A 70 -5.45 54.62 33.24
C TYR A 70 -6.38 55.09 32.12
N LYS A 71 -6.40 54.32 31.04
CA LYS A 71 -7.41 54.39 29.99
C LYS A 71 -7.64 52.99 29.47
N GLU A 72 -8.90 52.63 29.27
CA GLU A 72 -9.25 51.35 28.67
C GLU A 72 -8.54 51.18 27.30
N GLY A 73 -7.93 50.01 27.08
CA GLY A 73 -7.19 49.69 25.86
C GLY A 73 -5.74 50.20 25.80
N TYR A 74 -5.27 50.93 26.83
CA TYR A 74 -3.89 51.40 26.94
C TYR A 74 -3.18 50.77 28.13
N GLU A 75 -1.85 50.61 27.99
CA GLU A 75 -1.01 50.20 29.12
C GLU A 75 -1.00 51.32 30.17
N PRO A 76 -1.35 51.03 31.44
CA PRO A 76 -1.34 52.05 32.48
C PRO A 76 0.07 52.57 32.73
N VAL A 77 0.23 53.89 32.81
CA VAL A 77 1.52 54.53 33.10
C VAL A 77 1.55 54.99 34.55
N ILE A 78 2.62 54.65 35.28
CA ILE A 78 2.87 55.16 36.63
C ILE A 78 3.96 56.23 36.54
N ALA A 79 3.61 57.45 36.95
CA ALA A 79 4.53 58.57 37.06
C ALA A 79 4.78 58.91 38.54
N GLU A 80 5.99 59.35 38.87
CA GLU A 80 6.37 59.76 40.23
C GLU A 80 6.78 61.23 40.23
N PHE A 81 6.36 61.97 41.25
CA PHE A 81 6.58 63.41 41.37
C PHE A 81 7.21 63.77 42.73
N PRO A 82 8.42 63.28 43.05
CA PRO A 82 9.09 63.61 44.31
C PRO A 82 9.32 65.13 44.43
N ARG A 83 9.09 65.68 45.63
CA ARG A 83 9.26 67.13 45.90
C ARG A 83 10.72 67.59 45.96
N THR A 84 11.66 66.66 45.90
CA THR A 84 13.09 66.93 45.76
C THR A 84 13.44 67.52 44.39
N GLU A 85 12.53 67.38 43.42
CA GLU A 85 12.70 67.87 42.06
C GLU A 85 11.74 69.03 41.76
N LYS A 86 12.15 69.91 40.83
CA LYS A 86 11.31 71.01 40.34
C LYS A 86 10.58 70.54 39.09
N TRP A 87 9.26 70.57 39.14
CA TRP A 87 8.38 70.14 38.05
C TRP A 87 7.84 71.36 37.29
N ASP A 88 7.44 71.18 36.03
CA ASP A 88 6.60 72.20 35.39
C ASP A 88 5.20 72.19 36.01
N LYS A 89 4.51 73.32 35.96
CA LYS A 89 3.16 73.45 36.56
C LYS A 89 2.17 72.50 35.91
N ASP A 90 2.31 72.27 34.61
CA ASP A 90 1.49 71.38 33.81
C ASP A 90 2.36 70.18 33.38
N GLN A 91 1.92 68.97 33.71
CA GLN A 91 2.58 67.71 33.39
C GLN A 91 1.67 66.89 32.49
N ILE A 92 2.18 66.46 31.33
CA ILE A 92 1.45 65.63 30.38
C ILE A 92 1.98 64.20 30.48
N ILE A 93 1.12 63.24 30.84
CA ILE A 93 1.47 61.82 30.86
C ILE A 93 0.90 61.16 29.61
N ILE A 94 1.76 60.65 28.74
CA ILE A 94 1.38 60.11 27.43
C ILE A 94 1.11 58.60 27.56
N LEU A 95 -0.07 58.18 27.11
CA LEU A 95 -0.39 56.77 26.90
C LEU A 95 -0.10 56.40 25.44
N GLU A 96 0.90 55.54 25.22
CA GLU A 96 1.38 55.18 23.87
C GLU A 96 1.15 53.69 23.53
N ASN A 97 1.38 52.81 24.51
CA ASN A 97 1.26 51.37 24.30
C ASN A 97 -0.19 50.92 24.45
N ARG A 98 -0.62 50.00 23.58
CA ARG A 98 -1.94 49.39 23.64
C ARG A 98 -1.88 48.14 24.50
N LEU A 99 -2.99 47.85 25.18
CA LEU A 99 -3.13 46.67 26.03
C LEU A 99 -4.30 45.82 25.52
N VAL A 100 -4.03 44.53 25.30
CA VAL A 100 -5.05 43.54 24.92
C VAL A 100 -5.15 42.49 26.00
N SER A 101 -6.34 42.30 26.56
CA SER A 101 -6.64 41.14 27.39
C SER A 101 -6.82 39.91 26.49
N PHE A 102 -5.80 39.08 26.41
CA PHE A 102 -5.79 37.88 25.57
C PHE A 102 -6.19 36.65 26.39
N ALA A 103 -7.16 35.88 25.90
CA ALA A 103 -7.66 34.69 26.58
C ALA A 103 -7.72 33.48 25.63
N VAL A 104 -7.62 32.28 26.19
CA VAL A 104 -7.73 31.00 25.47
C VAL A 104 -8.79 30.14 26.16
N ASP A 105 -9.67 29.54 25.37
CA ASP A 105 -10.75 28.66 25.86
C ASP A 105 -10.21 27.33 26.44
N GLN A 106 -9.15 26.80 25.84
CA GLN A 106 -8.54 25.53 26.18
C GLN A 106 -7.63 25.63 27.41
N SER A 107 -7.97 24.87 28.46
CA SER A 107 -7.06 24.68 29.60
C SER A 107 -5.77 23.95 29.16
N GLY A 108 -4.64 24.36 29.75
CA GLY A 108 -3.32 23.80 29.48
C GLY A 108 -2.71 24.21 28.14
N ALA A 109 -3.30 25.17 27.42
CA ALA A 109 -2.67 25.78 26.26
C ALA A 109 -1.50 26.68 26.68
N THR A 110 -0.48 26.73 25.84
CA THR A 110 0.68 27.61 25.98
C THR A 110 0.49 28.84 25.09
N ILE A 111 0.61 30.02 25.68
CA ILE A 111 0.60 31.31 24.99
C ILE A 111 2.03 31.82 24.96
N SER A 112 2.55 32.13 23.77
CA SER A 112 3.89 32.70 23.58
C SER A 112 3.85 33.96 22.73
N PHE A 113 4.58 35.00 23.16
CA PHE A 113 4.71 36.27 22.47
C PHE A 113 6.04 36.93 22.83
N GLY A 114 6.84 37.31 21.82
CA GLY A 114 8.24 37.69 22.06
C GLY A 114 9.00 36.58 22.79
N ASP A 115 9.72 36.92 23.85
CA ASP A 115 10.43 35.97 24.73
C ASP A 115 9.55 35.43 25.88
N SER A 116 8.30 35.89 25.98
CA SER A 116 7.39 35.49 27.05
C SER A 116 6.62 34.24 26.67
N VAL A 117 6.55 33.29 27.60
CA VAL A 117 5.77 32.06 27.48
C VAL A 117 4.99 31.85 28.77
N THR A 118 3.69 31.57 28.67
CA THR A 118 2.82 31.33 29.82
C THR A 118 1.80 30.23 29.52
N ASN A 119 1.38 29.50 30.54
CA ASN A 119 0.28 28.52 30.47
C ASN A 119 -0.99 29.04 31.17
N GLN A 120 -1.04 30.34 31.46
CA GLN A 120 -2.22 31.00 32.01
C GLN A 120 -3.31 31.06 30.94
N LYS A 121 -4.58 30.89 31.35
CA LYS A 121 -5.74 31.01 30.45
C LYS A 121 -5.95 32.42 29.91
N GLN A 122 -5.41 33.43 30.60
CA GLN A 122 -5.55 34.84 30.26
C GLN A 122 -4.26 35.58 30.59
N VAL A 123 -3.85 36.49 29.71
CA VAL A 123 -2.67 37.34 29.86
C VAL A 123 -2.92 38.70 29.22
N ASN A 124 -2.34 39.76 29.79
CA ASN A 124 -2.37 41.08 29.17
C ASN A 124 -1.18 41.23 28.23
N ILE A 125 -1.45 41.49 26.95
CA ILE A 125 -0.45 41.69 25.91
C ILE A 125 -0.25 43.19 25.72
N VAL A 126 0.97 43.65 25.95
CA VAL A 126 1.38 45.03 25.66
C VAL A 126 1.85 45.11 24.22
N ILE A 127 1.31 46.07 23.47
CA ILE A 127 1.68 46.31 22.07
C ILE A 127 2.33 47.70 22.00
N PRO A 128 3.66 47.77 21.89
CA PRO A 128 4.35 49.04 21.87
C PRO A 128 3.97 49.91 20.68
N LYS A 129 4.02 51.23 20.84
CA LYS A 129 3.73 52.17 19.76
C LYS A 129 4.55 51.88 18.50
N SER A 130 3.87 51.91 17.36
CA SER A 130 4.43 51.61 16.04
C SER A 130 5.01 50.20 15.89
N GLN A 131 4.66 49.25 16.78
CA GLN A 131 5.11 47.87 16.71
C GLN A 131 3.97 46.88 16.43
N THR A 132 4.38 45.66 16.08
CA THR A 132 3.51 44.49 15.92
C THR A 132 3.92 43.42 16.91
N VAL A 133 2.95 42.84 17.61
CA VAL A 133 3.16 41.69 18.49
C VAL A 133 2.42 40.49 17.90
N VAL A 134 3.15 39.41 17.66
CA VAL A 134 2.58 38.13 17.25
C VAL A 134 2.45 37.23 18.48
N VAL A 135 1.24 36.75 18.73
CA VAL A 135 0.91 35.83 19.80
C VAL A 135 0.64 34.47 19.18
N LYS A 136 1.36 33.45 19.62
CA LYS A 136 1.13 32.05 19.22
C LYS A 136 0.50 31.29 20.37
N VAL A 137 -0.52 30.50 20.06
CA VAL A 137 -1.22 29.64 21.02
C VAL A 137 -1.08 28.20 20.57
N SER A 138 -0.42 27.37 21.39
CA SER A 138 -0.17 25.97 21.08
C SER A 138 -0.68 25.06 22.19
N LYS A 139 -1.18 23.89 21.80
CA LYS A 139 -1.56 22.82 22.73
C LYS A 139 -1.40 21.47 22.02
N PRO A 140 -0.79 20.46 22.66
CA PRO A 140 -0.67 19.14 22.05
C PRO A 140 -2.03 18.59 21.58
N GLY A 141 -2.09 18.14 20.33
CA GLY A 141 -3.30 17.63 19.68
C GLY A 141 -4.20 18.70 19.04
N PHE A 142 -3.86 19.99 19.14
CA PHE A 142 -4.57 21.07 18.46
C PHE A 142 -3.67 21.75 17.42
N VAL A 143 -4.28 22.33 16.39
CA VAL A 143 -3.59 23.24 15.47
C VAL A 143 -3.13 24.47 16.25
N THR A 144 -1.90 24.92 15.99
CA THR A 144 -1.36 26.14 16.61
C THR A 144 -1.96 27.35 15.90
N GLU A 145 -2.50 28.28 16.69
CA GLU A 145 -3.06 29.53 16.19
C GLU A 145 -2.07 30.68 16.36
N GLU A 146 -1.98 31.57 15.38
CA GLU A 146 -1.15 32.76 15.43
C GLU A 146 -1.98 34.02 15.17
N VAL A 147 -1.92 34.98 16.09
CA VAL A 147 -2.66 36.24 16.01
C VAL A 147 -1.68 37.40 16.08
N SER A 148 -1.82 38.37 15.16
CA SER A 148 -0.99 39.57 15.13
C SER A 148 -1.77 40.80 15.54
N PHE A 149 -1.24 41.57 16.49
CA PHE A 149 -1.77 42.86 16.89
C PHE A 149 -0.83 43.99 16.49
N HIS A 150 -1.39 45.10 16.01
CA HIS A 150 -0.63 46.24 15.51
C HIS A 150 -1.02 47.50 16.27
N ASN A 151 -0.05 48.32 16.69
CA ASN A 151 -0.31 49.63 17.30
C ASN A 151 0.23 50.73 16.37
N SER A 152 -0.46 50.98 15.26
CA SER A 152 -0.07 52.00 14.28
C SER A 152 -1.30 52.78 13.79
N THR A 153 -1.10 54.06 13.46
CA THR A 153 -2.19 54.98 13.09
C THR A 153 -2.83 54.69 11.74
N ASP A 154 -2.16 53.89 10.91
CA ASP A 154 -2.57 53.46 9.58
C ASP A 154 -3.32 52.12 9.59
N ARG A 155 -3.46 51.47 10.75
CA ARG A 155 -4.13 50.17 10.91
C ARG A 155 -5.30 50.23 11.89
N ALA A 156 -6.14 49.22 11.82
CA ALA A 156 -7.22 49.04 12.78
C ALA A 156 -6.65 48.89 14.21
N GLU A 157 -7.31 49.53 15.17
CA GLU A 157 -6.91 49.45 16.57
C GLU A 157 -7.05 48.02 17.12
N PRO A 158 -6.12 47.58 18.01
CA PRO A 158 -6.26 46.30 18.68
C PRO A 158 -7.55 46.25 19.54
N PRO A 159 -8.22 45.08 19.59
CA PRO A 159 -9.39 44.89 20.44
C PRO A 159 -9.00 44.92 21.91
N LEU A 160 -9.93 45.32 22.79
CA LEU A 160 -9.72 45.31 24.24
C LEU A 160 -9.55 43.89 24.80
N VAL A 161 -10.35 42.96 24.27
CA VAL A 161 -10.34 41.55 24.61
C VAL A 161 -10.24 40.75 23.33
N HIS A 162 -9.34 39.77 23.31
CA HIS A 162 -9.24 38.79 22.23
C HIS A 162 -9.30 37.38 22.80
N LEU A 163 -10.25 36.58 22.32
CA LEU A 163 -10.43 35.18 22.71
C LEU A 163 -10.04 34.28 21.55
N VAL A 164 -9.06 33.40 21.78
CA VAL A 164 -8.69 32.34 20.84
C VAL A 164 -9.42 31.05 21.25
N SER A 165 -10.02 30.40 20.25
CA SER A 165 -10.62 29.07 20.40
C SER A 165 -9.81 28.06 19.62
N LEU A 166 -9.14 27.13 20.30
CA LEU A 166 -8.47 26.01 19.61
C LEU A 166 -9.49 24.91 19.36
N GLN A 167 -9.98 24.80 18.12
CA GLN A 167 -11.01 23.82 17.74
C GLN A 167 -10.47 22.74 16.81
N ASP A 168 -9.60 23.10 15.90
CA ASP A 168 -9.01 22.17 14.93
C ASP A 168 -7.97 21.28 15.58
N ARG A 169 -8.02 19.98 15.24
CA ARG A 169 -7.18 18.96 15.84
C ARG A 169 -6.04 18.60 14.90
N VAL A 170 -4.90 18.25 15.48
CA VAL A 170 -3.78 17.66 14.74
C VAL A 170 -3.53 16.25 15.24
N VAL A 171 -3.42 15.31 14.32
CA VAL A 171 -3.13 13.90 14.62
C VAL A 171 -1.81 13.55 13.96
N LYS A 172 -0.89 13.00 14.76
CA LYS A 172 0.37 12.45 14.29
C LYS A 172 0.23 10.95 14.03
N LEU A 173 0.78 10.48 12.92
CA LEU A 173 0.87 9.06 12.59
C LEU A 173 2.28 8.56 12.86
N ASP A 174 2.38 7.47 13.63
CA ASP A 174 3.58 6.65 13.73
C ASP A 174 3.35 5.37 12.91
N LEU A 175 3.96 5.32 11.73
CA LEU A 175 3.72 4.28 10.73
C LEU A 175 4.82 3.22 10.78
N LYS A 176 4.40 1.96 10.76
CA LYS A 176 5.29 0.82 10.56
C LYS A 176 4.81 -0.02 9.37
N PRO A 177 5.66 -0.28 8.37
CA PRO A 177 7.05 0.18 8.24
C PRO A 177 7.17 1.70 8.00
N ALA A 178 8.34 2.28 8.31
CA ALA A 178 8.54 3.74 8.41
C ALA A 178 8.48 4.49 7.06
N ASP A 179 8.60 3.79 5.95
CA ASP A 179 8.48 4.29 4.58
C ASP A 179 7.06 4.17 4.02
N ALA A 180 6.07 3.80 4.83
CA ALA A 180 4.67 3.91 4.45
C ALA A 180 4.26 5.37 4.28
N SER A 181 3.35 5.60 3.34
CA SER A 181 2.77 6.92 3.06
C SER A 181 1.31 6.98 3.48
N PHE A 182 0.75 8.18 3.56
CA PHE A 182 -0.69 8.34 3.72
C PHE A 182 -1.21 9.51 2.89
N SER A 183 -2.49 9.43 2.55
CA SER A 183 -3.26 10.51 1.94
C SER A 183 -4.43 10.88 2.85
N VAL A 184 -4.90 12.12 2.75
CA VAL A 184 -6.05 12.63 3.50
C VAL A 184 -7.08 13.12 2.49
N ASN A 185 -8.29 12.55 2.53
CA ASN A 185 -9.37 12.82 1.55
C ASN A 185 -8.88 12.71 0.09
N GLY A 186 -8.06 11.70 -0.20
CA GLY A 186 -7.48 11.45 -1.53
C GLY A 186 -6.32 12.38 -1.93
N GLN A 187 -5.93 13.34 -1.09
CA GLN A 187 -4.77 14.20 -1.34
C GLN A 187 -3.53 13.66 -0.64
N ASN A 188 -2.46 13.44 -1.41
CA ASN A 188 -1.17 13.04 -0.87
C ASN A 188 -0.62 14.18 0.00
N VAL A 189 -0.34 13.89 1.26
CA VAL A 189 0.23 14.88 2.19
C VAL A 189 1.75 14.79 2.09
N SER A 190 2.38 15.80 1.47
CA SER A 190 3.84 15.84 1.26
C SER A 190 4.65 16.22 2.50
N ASN A 191 4.10 16.13 3.71
CA ASN A 191 4.72 16.71 4.90
C ASN A 191 5.70 15.73 5.56
N SER A 192 6.89 16.23 5.88
CA SER A 192 8.00 15.52 6.55
C SER A 192 7.68 15.00 7.96
N ASN A 193 6.54 15.36 8.54
CA ASN A 193 6.28 15.18 9.98
C ASN A 193 5.24 14.09 10.30
N SER A 194 4.62 13.48 9.28
CA SER A 194 3.55 12.48 9.44
C SER A 194 2.35 12.98 10.26
N GLU A 195 1.92 14.21 10.05
CA GLU A 195 0.79 14.83 10.77
C GLU A 195 -0.29 15.34 9.80
N PHE A 196 -1.54 15.31 10.23
CA PHE A 196 -2.67 15.87 9.49
C PHE A 196 -3.67 16.59 10.40
N VAL A 197 -4.42 17.52 9.80
CA VAL A 197 -5.43 18.33 10.50
C VAL A 197 -6.81 17.69 10.34
N VAL A 198 -7.56 17.64 11.43
CA VAL A 198 -8.98 17.27 11.48
C VAL A 198 -9.78 18.52 11.87
N PRO A 199 -10.37 19.24 10.91
CA PRO A 199 -11.10 20.47 11.20
C PRO A 199 -12.31 20.22 12.08
N PHE A 200 -12.65 21.18 12.94
CA PHE A 200 -13.81 21.07 13.81
C PHE A 200 -15.12 20.94 13.02
N GLY A 201 -15.99 20.06 13.50
CA GLY A 201 -17.25 19.71 12.85
C GLY A 201 -17.11 18.82 11.60
N LYS A 202 -15.91 18.34 11.26
CA LYS A 202 -15.66 17.53 10.06
C LYS A 202 -15.03 16.18 10.36
N CYS A 203 -15.20 15.25 9.42
CA CYS A 203 -14.47 14.00 9.35
C CYS A 203 -13.45 14.05 8.21
N VAL A 204 -12.32 13.38 8.39
CA VAL A 204 -11.32 13.16 7.34
C VAL A 204 -11.05 11.68 7.20
N GLU A 205 -10.98 11.22 5.95
CA GLU A 205 -10.55 9.87 5.62
C GLU A 205 -9.04 9.88 5.41
N VAL A 206 -8.35 8.93 6.04
CA VAL A 206 -6.91 8.76 5.95
C VAL A 206 -6.64 7.37 5.38
N VAL A 207 -6.01 7.34 4.22
CA VAL A 207 -5.59 6.10 3.55
C VAL A 207 -4.09 5.96 3.72
N ILE A 208 -3.67 4.93 4.44
CA ILE A 208 -2.27 4.58 4.67
C ILE A 208 -1.90 3.48 3.69
N SER A 209 -0.84 3.70 2.92
CA SER A 209 -0.44 2.82 1.82
C SER A 209 1.05 2.58 1.78
N LYS A 210 1.42 1.37 1.34
CA LYS A 210 2.79 1.01 0.98
C LYS A 210 2.78 -0.10 -0.06
N LYS A 211 3.65 0.00 -1.07
CA LYS A 211 3.81 -1.04 -2.09
C LYS A 211 4.07 -2.42 -1.44
N GLY A 212 3.28 -3.42 -1.85
CA GLY A 212 3.36 -4.79 -1.33
C GLY A 212 2.60 -5.04 -0.02
N TYR A 213 1.96 -4.01 0.55
CA TYR A 213 1.08 -4.10 1.71
C TYR A 213 -0.34 -3.75 1.32
N ALA A 214 -1.31 -4.26 2.07
CA ALA A 214 -2.69 -3.84 1.92
C ALA A 214 -2.90 -2.47 2.57
N ASP A 215 -3.67 -1.62 1.91
CA ASP A 215 -3.98 -0.28 2.41
C ASP A 215 -4.85 -0.35 3.66
N ILE A 216 -4.61 0.57 4.60
CA ILE A 216 -5.46 0.78 5.78
C ILE A 216 -6.20 2.09 5.62
N VAL A 217 -7.52 2.04 5.68
CA VAL A 217 -8.39 3.22 5.66
C VAL A 217 -8.93 3.49 7.07
N LYS A 218 -8.78 4.72 7.55
CA LYS A 218 -9.33 5.17 8.83
C LYS A 218 -10.04 6.52 8.68
N GLU A 219 -11.14 6.67 9.39
CA GLU A 219 -11.86 7.94 9.49
C GLU A 219 -11.59 8.59 10.86
N TYR A 220 -11.31 9.89 10.85
CA TYR A 220 -11.14 10.70 12.05
C TYR A 220 -12.14 11.85 12.01
N CYS A 221 -13.04 11.89 13.00
CA CYS A 221 -14.04 12.96 13.13
C CYS A 221 -13.72 13.84 14.33
N ASN A 222 -13.74 15.16 14.14
CA ASN A 222 -13.62 16.14 15.22
C ASN A 222 -14.98 16.81 15.44
N THR A 223 -15.71 16.36 16.45
CA THR A 223 -17.04 16.86 16.83
C THR A 223 -17.00 17.43 18.25
N ALA A 224 -18.03 18.17 18.65
CA ALA A 224 -18.14 18.69 20.01
C ALA A 224 -18.07 17.60 21.10
N GLU A 225 -18.46 16.37 20.78
CA GLU A 225 -18.50 15.25 21.72
C GLU A 225 -17.13 14.56 21.88
N ASN A 226 -16.30 14.56 20.83
CA ASN A 226 -15.05 13.78 20.79
C ASN A 226 -13.78 14.61 20.52
N SER A 227 -13.89 15.95 20.42
CA SER A 227 -12.76 16.82 20.09
C SER A 227 -11.55 16.60 21.03
N ASN A 228 -11.81 16.32 22.31
CA ASN A 228 -10.75 16.06 23.29
C ASN A 228 -10.26 14.60 23.34
N THR A 229 -10.88 13.68 22.62
CA THR A 229 -10.55 12.24 22.67
C THR A 229 -9.83 11.75 21.42
N LEU A 230 -9.77 12.55 20.35
CA LEU A 230 -8.96 12.26 19.18
C LEU A 230 -7.49 12.02 19.58
N PRO A 231 -6.86 10.95 19.09
CA PRO A 231 -5.50 10.60 19.47
C PRO A 231 -4.52 11.68 19.02
N ILE A 232 -3.62 12.10 19.91
CA ILE A 232 -2.52 13.02 19.54
C ILE A 232 -1.52 12.29 18.63
N THR A 233 -1.26 11.02 18.94
CA THR A 233 -0.41 10.14 18.12
C THR A 233 -1.11 8.81 17.94
N GLN A 234 -1.19 8.35 16.70
CA GLN A 234 -1.77 7.09 16.32
C GLN A 234 -0.68 6.18 15.73
N ASN A 235 -0.46 5.05 16.39
CA ASN A 235 0.39 4.00 15.87
C ASN A 235 -0.41 3.17 14.85
N ILE A 236 0.14 2.94 13.66
CA ILE A 236 -0.45 2.11 12.61
C ILE A 236 0.64 1.18 12.07
N ILE A 237 0.32 -0.12 12.01
CA ILE A 237 1.20 -1.15 11.51
C ILE A 237 0.53 -1.78 10.30
N LEU A 238 1.18 -1.74 9.13
CA LEU A 238 0.79 -2.48 7.94
C LEU A 238 1.33 -3.90 8.07
N GLU A 239 0.42 -4.86 8.27
CA GLU A 239 0.78 -6.26 8.51
C GLU A 239 0.35 -7.18 7.36
N ASP A 240 -0.74 -6.83 6.68
CA ASP A 240 -1.28 -7.60 5.58
C ASP A 240 -0.57 -7.26 4.27
N ARG A 241 -0.35 -8.28 3.44
CA ARG A 241 0.46 -8.19 2.23
C ARG A 241 -0.41 -8.27 0.98
N VAL A 242 0.06 -7.61 -0.07
CA VAL A 242 -0.50 -7.75 -1.42
C VAL A 242 0.60 -8.31 -2.31
N LEU A 243 0.28 -9.39 -3.02
CA LEU A 243 1.18 -10.04 -3.98
C LEU A 243 0.57 -9.99 -5.37
N SER A 244 1.37 -9.69 -6.37
CA SER A 244 0.99 -9.77 -7.77
C SER A 244 1.71 -10.94 -8.45
N PHE A 245 1.02 -11.68 -9.30
CA PHE A 245 1.55 -12.76 -10.11
C PHE A 245 1.43 -12.39 -11.58
N ASN A 246 2.48 -12.67 -12.35
CA ASN A 246 2.48 -12.53 -13.80
C ASN A 246 3.11 -13.77 -14.43
N ALA A 247 2.29 -14.52 -15.16
CA ALA A 247 2.65 -15.76 -15.81
C ALA A 247 2.99 -15.51 -17.28
N LEU A 248 4.08 -16.13 -17.72
CA LEU A 248 4.43 -16.30 -19.11
C LEU A 248 4.39 -17.79 -19.43
N PRO A 249 3.60 -18.21 -20.44
CA PRO A 249 2.75 -17.38 -21.30
C PRO A 249 1.50 -16.82 -20.59
N SER A 250 0.96 -15.71 -21.11
CA SER A 250 -0.08 -14.89 -20.47
C SER A 250 -1.48 -15.50 -20.45
N ASP A 251 -1.67 -16.67 -21.03
CA ASP A 251 -2.91 -17.43 -21.00
C ASP A 251 -2.85 -18.63 -20.05
N ALA A 252 -1.77 -18.76 -19.26
CA ALA A 252 -1.69 -19.74 -18.19
C ALA A 252 -2.72 -19.45 -17.08
N SER A 253 -3.31 -20.52 -16.55
CA SER A 253 -4.32 -20.43 -15.49
C SER A 253 -3.67 -20.34 -14.11
N ILE A 254 -4.09 -19.37 -13.31
CA ILE A 254 -3.60 -19.14 -11.95
C ILE A 254 -4.65 -19.66 -10.96
N PHE A 255 -4.23 -20.58 -10.10
CA PHE A 255 -5.04 -21.16 -9.03
C PHE A 255 -4.48 -20.78 -7.67
N VAL A 256 -5.34 -20.30 -6.77
CA VAL A 256 -5.00 -20.03 -5.38
C VAL A 256 -5.79 -20.98 -4.48
N ASN A 257 -5.08 -21.77 -3.68
CA ASN A 257 -5.66 -22.83 -2.85
C ASN A 257 -6.60 -23.78 -3.64
N GLY A 258 -6.25 -24.06 -4.90
CA GLY A 258 -7.00 -24.95 -5.79
C GLY A 258 -8.20 -24.31 -6.50
N LYS A 259 -8.54 -23.05 -6.20
CA LYS A 259 -9.57 -22.30 -6.93
C LYS A 259 -8.94 -21.49 -8.05
N MET A 260 -9.49 -21.59 -9.26
CA MET A 260 -9.06 -20.76 -10.39
C MET A 260 -9.47 -19.31 -10.13
N GLU A 261 -8.52 -18.38 -10.23
CA GLU A 261 -8.76 -16.96 -9.98
C GLU A 261 -8.65 -16.11 -11.26
N SER A 262 -7.66 -16.38 -12.12
CA SER A 262 -7.49 -15.64 -13.37
C SER A 262 -6.59 -16.36 -14.39
N LEU A 263 -6.43 -15.75 -15.57
CA LEU A 263 -5.44 -16.11 -16.57
C LEU A 263 -4.34 -15.04 -16.63
N GLY A 264 -3.08 -15.46 -16.72
CA GLY A 264 -1.93 -14.59 -16.98
C GLY A 264 -1.48 -13.72 -15.82
N SER A 265 -2.38 -12.95 -15.21
CA SER A 265 -2.03 -12.06 -14.10
C SER A 265 -3.08 -12.07 -13.00
N TYR A 266 -2.62 -11.98 -11.75
CA TYR A 266 -3.50 -11.95 -10.58
C TYR A 266 -2.88 -11.11 -9.47
N GLU A 267 -3.67 -10.28 -8.80
CA GLU A 267 -3.27 -9.61 -7.56
C GLU A 267 -4.09 -10.17 -6.41
N MET A 268 -3.43 -10.41 -5.29
CA MET A 268 -4.08 -11.05 -4.16
C MET A 268 -3.66 -10.46 -2.82
N PHE A 269 -4.61 -10.54 -1.88
CA PHE A 269 -4.42 -10.17 -0.49
C PHE A 269 -4.02 -11.38 0.36
N LEU A 270 -3.02 -11.21 1.23
CA LEU A 270 -2.52 -12.22 2.15
C LEU A 270 -2.40 -11.64 3.56
N ALA A 271 -3.38 -11.97 4.40
CA ALA A 271 -3.41 -11.55 5.80
C ALA A 271 -2.21 -12.08 6.60
N LYS A 272 -1.79 -11.33 7.63
CA LYS A 272 -0.75 -11.78 8.55
C LYS A 272 -1.12 -13.11 9.23
N GLY A 273 -0.13 -13.98 9.36
CA GLY A 273 -0.26 -15.32 9.92
C GLY A 273 -0.74 -16.39 8.93
N LYS A 274 -1.13 -16.03 7.70
CA LYS A 274 -1.71 -16.96 6.72
C LYS A 274 -0.69 -17.44 5.69
N CYS A 275 -0.98 -18.64 5.16
CA CYS A 275 -0.27 -19.24 4.05
C CYS A 275 -1.26 -19.61 2.95
N ILE A 276 -0.77 -19.62 1.71
CA ILE A 276 -1.50 -19.98 0.51
C ILE A 276 -0.62 -20.83 -0.40
N THR A 277 -1.25 -21.63 -1.25
CA THR A 277 -0.58 -22.33 -2.34
C THR A 277 -1.02 -21.73 -3.66
N VAL A 278 -0.06 -21.31 -4.48
CA VAL A 278 -0.32 -20.82 -5.83
C VAL A 278 0.17 -21.85 -6.82
N ASN A 279 -0.73 -22.28 -7.71
CA ASN A 279 -0.40 -23.13 -8.84
C ASN A 279 -0.64 -22.35 -10.14
N ILE A 280 0.32 -22.37 -11.06
CA ILE A 280 0.17 -21.78 -12.38
C ILE A 280 0.32 -22.90 -13.41
N VAL A 281 -0.74 -23.12 -14.19
CA VAL A 281 -0.93 -24.30 -15.02
C VAL A 281 -1.22 -23.90 -16.46
N LYS A 282 -0.58 -24.58 -17.40
CA LYS A 282 -0.91 -24.51 -18.82
C LYS A 282 -0.57 -25.82 -19.51
N ASP A 283 -1.42 -26.26 -20.44
CA ASP A 283 -1.18 -27.44 -21.25
C ASP A 283 0.10 -27.30 -22.07
N GLY A 284 0.91 -28.37 -22.11
CA GLY A 284 2.22 -28.37 -22.75
C GLY A 284 3.33 -27.70 -21.93
N TYR A 285 3.06 -27.29 -20.69
CA TYR A 285 4.04 -26.71 -19.78
C TYR A 285 4.08 -27.47 -18.45
N LEU A 286 5.19 -27.34 -17.72
CA LEU A 286 5.31 -27.81 -16.34
C LEU A 286 4.50 -26.90 -15.42
N THR A 287 3.84 -27.49 -14.42
CA THR A 287 3.09 -26.71 -13.43
C THR A 287 4.05 -26.03 -12.46
N PHE A 288 3.92 -24.71 -12.31
CA PHE A 288 4.57 -24.00 -11.22
C PHE A 288 3.72 -24.13 -9.96
N SER A 289 4.34 -24.48 -8.82
CA SER A 289 3.68 -24.56 -7.52
C SER A 289 4.58 -23.97 -6.44
N LYS A 290 4.10 -22.94 -5.72
CA LYS A 290 4.82 -22.33 -4.60
C LYS A 290 3.87 -21.97 -3.46
N ASN A 291 4.34 -22.16 -2.23
CA ASN A 291 3.65 -21.72 -1.02
C ASN A 291 4.16 -20.34 -0.60
N TYR A 292 3.22 -19.44 -0.29
CA TYR A 292 3.53 -18.10 0.21
C TYR A 292 2.94 -17.95 1.61
N CYS A 293 3.76 -17.55 2.57
CA CYS A 293 3.37 -17.40 3.97
C CYS A 293 3.72 -16.01 4.48
N ASN A 294 2.71 -15.26 4.96
CA ASN A 294 2.92 -13.98 5.63
C ASN A 294 3.12 -14.21 7.13
N GLN A 295 4.27 -14.72 7.53
CA GLN A 295 4.58 -15.07 8.92
C GLN A 295 5.96 -14.55 9.31
N ASP A 296 6.13 -14.25 10.61
CA ASP A 296 7.41 -13.79 11.13
C ASP A 296 8.47 -14.89 10.96
N GLY A 297 9.63 -14.52 10.39
CA GLY A 297 10.73 -15.46 10.13
C GLY A 297 10.57 -16.35 8.89
N ALA A 298 9.50 -16.20 8.11
CA ALA A 298 9.36 -16.84 6.80
C ALA A 298 10.22 -16.16 5.72
N GLU A 299 10.32 -16.80 4.55
CA GLU A 299 10.91 -16.18 3.34
C GLU A 299 10.19 -14.86 3.01
N GLU A 300 10.95 -13.84 2.62
CA GLU A 300 10.38 -12.55 2.27
C GLU A 300 9.43 -12.67 1.07
N LEU A 301 8.22 -12.15 1.23
CA LEU A 301 7.20 -12.24 0.19
C LEU A 301 7.50 -11.26 -0.96
N PRO A 302 7.54 -11.75 -2.22
CA PRO A 302 7.73 -10.89 -3.37
C PRO A 302 6.51 -9.97 -3.54
N ILE A 303 6.76 -8.73 -3.93
CA ILE A 303 5.68 -7.81 -4.31
C ILE A 303 5.06 -8.26 -5.64
N MET A 304 5.92 -8.71 -6.57
CA MET A 304 5.53 -9.24 -7.86
C MET A 304 6.34 -10.51 -8.14
N GLU A 305 5.65 -11.61 -8.39
CA GLU A 305 6.24 -12.87 -8.83
C GLU A 305 6.04 -13.00 -10.35
N GLN A 306 7.14 -12.97 -11.10
CA GLN A 306 7.12 -13.25 -12.53
C GLN A 306 7.48 -14.72 -12.76
N VAL A 307 6.53 -15.49 -13.29
CA VAL A 307 6.67 -16.93 -13.51
C VAL A 307 6.76 -17.21 -15.00
N ASN A 308 7.91 -17.68 -15.46
CA ASN A 308 8.06 -18.19 -16.81
C ASN A 308 7.93 -19.71 -16.79
N LEU A 309 6.80 -20.23 -17.28
CA LEU A 309 6.56 -21.67 -17.33
C LEU A 309 7.52 -22.32 -18.33
N GLN A 310 8.09 -23.44 -17.93
CA GLN A 310 8.93 -24.25 -18.80
C GLN A 310 8.04 -25.19 -19.62
N GLU A 311 8.35 -25.32 -20.91
CA GLU A 311 7.67 -26.29 -21.76
C GLU A 311 7.90 -27.71 -21.25
N ASN A 312 6.85 -28.53 -21.34
CA ASN A 312 6.92 -29.94 -21.00
C ASN A 312 7.40 -30.73 -22.22
N GLU A 313 8.69 -31.08 -22.23
CA GLU A 313 9.32 -31.76 -23.37
C GLU A 313 8.69 -33.13 -23.62
N ALA A 314 8.27 -33.84 -22.57
CA ALA A 314 7.59 -35.13 -22.69
C ALA A 314 6.23 -34.98 -23.38
N TYR A 315 5.47 -33.96 -23.00
CA TYR A 315 4.19 -33.64 -23.62
C TYR A 315 4.36 -33.31 -25.11
N ASN A 316 5.36 -32.49 -25.46
CA ASN A 316 5.66 -32.09 -26.83
C ASN A 316 6.18 -33.24 -27.70
N ALA A 317 6.90 -34.20 -27.11
CA ALA A 317 7.40 -35.40 -27.80
C ALA A 317 6.39 -36.55 -27.86
N SER A 318 5.14 -36.31 -27.44
CA SER A 318 4.09 -37.31 -27.37
C SER A 318 2.78 -36.82 -27.96
N LEU A 319 1.86 -37.75 -28.19
CA LEU A 319 0.52 -37.49 -28.63
C LEU A 319 -0.48 -38.36 -27.85
N GLU A 320 -1.72 -37.92 -27.77
CA GLU A 320 -2.80 -38.76 -27.27
C GLU A 320 -3.11 -39.83 -28.31
N SER A 321 -2.91 -41.10 -27.95
CA SER A 321 -3.10 -42.23 -28.85
C SER A 321 -4.12 -43.18 -28.26
N ASN A 322 -5.06 -43.62 -29.09
CA ASN A 322 -6.02 -44.68 -28.77
C ASN A 322 -5.34 -46.05 -28.56
N PHE A 323 -4.08 -46.20 -28.97
CA PHE A 323 -3.30 -47.41 -28.76
C PHE A 323 -2.47 -47.37 -27.46
N SER A 324 -2.35 -46.21 -26.79
CA SER A 324 -1.66 -46.12 -25.50
C SER A 324 -2.39 -46.95 -24.45
N ASN A 325 -1.66 -47.85 -23.80
CA ASN A 325 -2.15 -48.76 -22.76
C ASN A 325 -3.33 -49.66 -23.20
N SER A 326 -3.55 -49.78 -24.51
CA SER A 326 -4.64 -50.53 -25.12
C SER A 326 -4.13 -51.60 -26.08
N ARG A 327 -4.95 -52.62 -26.40
CA ARG A 327 -4.57 -53.70 -27.33
C ARG A 327 -4.96 -53.31 -28.75
N LEU A 328 -3.95 -53.21 -29.62
CA LEU A 328 -4.09 -53.15 -31.06
C LEU A 328 -4.22 -54.58 -31.60
N LEU A 329 -5.34 -54.90 -32.26
CA LEU A 329 -5.54 -56.19 -32.91
C LEU A 329 -4.99 -56.13 -34.33
N LEU A 330 -4.04 -57.02 -34.62
CA LEU A 330 -3.46 -57.20 -35.94
C LEU A 330 -4.10 -58.43 -36.59
N PRO A 331 -4.90 -58.26 -37.66
CA PRO A 331 -5.46 -59.40 -38.37
C PRO A 331 -4.31 -60.19 -38.99
N ALA A 332 -4.25 -61.48 -38.71
CA ALA A 332 -3.25 -62.32 -39.35
C ALA A 332 -3.68 -62.72 -40.76
N GLN A 333 -2.68 -62.91 -41.62
CA GLN A 333 -2.85 -63.58 -42.89
C GLN A 333 -3.44 -64.98 -42.70
N ALA A 334 -3.95 -65.55 -43.80
CA ALA A 334 -4.42 -66.93 -43.87
C ALA A 334 -3.49 -67.88 -43.09
N ALA A 335 -4.07 -68.90 -42.46
CA ALA A 335 -3.51 -69.73 -41.38
C ALA A 335 -2.10 -70.31 -41.57
N ASN A 336 -1.53 -70.22 -42.77
CA ASN A 336 -0.28 -70.84 -43.20
C ASN A 336 0.97 -69.94 -43.03
N VAL A 337 0.84 -68.72 -42.49
CA VAL A 337 1.94 -67.71 -42.46
C VAL A 337 2.32 -67.29 -41.02
N LYS A 338 1.98 -68.08 -40.00
CA LYS A 338 2.20 -67.75 -38.56
C LYS A 338 3.65 -67.36 -38.23
N GLU A 339 4.61 -68.11 -38.77
CA GLU A 339 6.05 -67.88 -38.55
C GLU A 339 6.54 -66.59 -39.22
N GLU A 340 6.12 -66.33 -40.46
CA GLU A 340 6.51 -65.12 -41.18
C GLU A 340 5.85 -63.87 -40.59
N SER A 341 4.58 -63.94 -40.16
CA SER A 341 3.93 -62.85 -39.41
C SER A 341 4.64 -62.57 -38.09
N TRP A 342 5.12 -63.61 -37.39
CA TRP A 342 5.91 -63.45 -36.17
C TRP A 342 7.27 -62.79 -36.44
N LYS A 343 7.99 -63.24 -37.47
CA LYS A 343 9.27 -62.64 -37.91
C LYS A 343 9.08 -61.17 -38.28
N LEU A 344 8.03 -60.85 -39.03
CA LEU A 344 7.68 -59.48 -39.40
C LEU A 344 7.43 -58.62 -38.16
N LEU A 345 6.59 -59.09 -37.24
CA LEU A 345 6.28 -58.39 -35.99
C LEU A 345 7.55 -58.12 -35.18
N ILE A 346 8.40 -59.13 -34.98
CA ILE A 346 9.68 -58.95 -34.28
C ILE A 346 10.57 -57.95 -35.03
N SER A 347 10.66 -58.04 -36.35
CA SER A 347 11.51 -57.15 -37.14
C SER A 347 11.09 -55.68 -37.06
N ILE A 348 9.80 -55.40 -36.88
CA ILE A 348 9.28 -54.05 -36.70
C ILE A 348 9.55 -53.60 -35.26
N LEU A 349 9.12 -54.38 -34.26
CA LEU A 349 9.27 -54.01 -32.84
C LEU A 349 10.74 -53.78 -32.45
N THR A 350 11.67 -54.57 -32.99
CA THR A 350 13.10 -54.47 -32.67
C THR A 350 13.78 -53.22 -33.22
N LYS A 351 13.11 -52.42 -34.06
CA LYS A 351 13.60 -51.08 -34.45
C LYS A 351 13.69 -50.12 -33.27
N GLU A 352 12.69 -50.18 -32.38
CA GLU A 352 12.61 -49.30 -31.21
C GLU A 352 12.90 -50.03 -29.89
N PHE A 353 12.66 -51.34 -29.84
CA PHE A 353 12.87 -52.20 -28.67
C PHE A 353 13.98 -53.23 -28.93
N ASP A 354 15.23 -52.80 -28.72
CA ASP A 354 16.44 -53.62 -28.88
C ASP A 354 16.52 -54.86 -27.97
N VAL A 355 15.98 -54.78 -26.75
CA VAL A 355 16.00 -55.87 -25.78
C VAL A 355 14.59 -56.45 -25.61
N LEU A 356 14.48 -57.75 -25.87
CA LEU A 356 13.28 -58.54 -25.64
C LEU A 356 13.46 -59.37 -24.36
N GLU A 357 12.62 -59.12 -23.36
CA GLU A 357 12.72 -59.74 -22.04
C GLU A 357 12.16 -61.18 -22.06
N THR A 358 11.07 -61.39 -22.78
CA THR A 358 10.44 -62.70 -22.94
C THR A 358 10.02 -62.87 -24.39
N VAL A 359 10.37 -64.00 -24.99
CA VAL A 359 9.98 -64.36 -26.36
C VAL A 359 9.60 -65.84 -26.39
N ASP A 360 8.33 -66.13 -26.62
CA ASP A 360 7.80 -67.48 -26.81
C ASP A 360 6.95 -67.52 -28.09
N PHE A 361 7.54 -68.05 -29.15
CA PHE A 361 6.88 -68.22 -30.44
C PHE A 361 5.66 -69.15 -30.37
N ASN A 362 5.72 -70.22 -29.56
CA ASN A 362 4.66 -71.23 -29.50
C ASN A 362 3.41 -70.66 -28.83
N ALA A 363 3.60 -69.93 -27.72
CA ALA A 363 2.54 -69.20 -27.04
C ALA A 363 2.08 -67.94 -27.81
N GLY A 364 2.88 -67.46 -28.77
CA GLY A 364 2.66 -66.17 -29.43
C GLY A 364 2.76 -65.03 -28.42
N TYR A 365 3.72 -65.13 -27.49
CA TYR A 365 3.90 -64.20 -26.38
C TYR A 365 5.26 -63.52 -26.45
N LEU A 366 5.27 -62.19 -26.40
CA LEU A 366 6.51 -61.42 -26.36
C LEU A 366 6.35 -60.22 -25.43
N ILE A 367 7.38 -59.92 -24.66
CA ILE A 367 7.49 -58.69 -23.86
C ILE A 367 8.85 -58.05 -24.14
N SER A 368 8.86 -56.77 -24.48
CA SER A 368 10.12 -56.00 -24.53
C SER A 368 10.56 -55.57 -23.13
N ALA A 369 11.85 -55.35 -22.95
CA ALA A 369 12.34 -54.61 -21.80
C ALA A 369 11.76 -53.18 -21.80
N TRP A 370 11.75 -52.54 -20.62
CA TRP A 370 11.37 -51.14 -20.48
C TRP A 370 12.41 -50.21 -21.13
N LYS A 371 11.93 -49.28 -21.95
CA LYS A 371 12.71 -48.16 -22.50
C LYS A 371 12.42 -46.90 -21.71
N TYR A 372 13.43 -46.40 -20.99
CA TYR A 372 13.36 -45.17 -20.20
C TYR A 372 13.82 -43.96 -21.02
N GLN A 373 13.17 -42.83 -20.84
CA GLN A 373 13.58 -41.56 -21.44
C GLN A 373 13.34 -40.41 -20.46
N GLU A 374 14.41 -39.67 -20.18
CA GLU A 374 14.41 -38.47 -19.34
C GLU A 374 14.03 -37.24 -20.19
N PHE A 375 13.25 -36.35 -19.60
CA PHE A 375 12.81 -35.07 -20.16
C PHE A 375 13.06 -33.95 -19.15
N ASN A 376 13.16 -32.71 -19.63
CA ASN A 376 13.33 -31.52 -18.79
C ASN A 376 14.51 -31.68 -17.80
N LYS A 377 15.66 -32.15 -18.31
CA LYS A 377 16.88 -32.44 -17.51
C LYS A 377 16.65 -33.41 -16.33
N GLY A 378 15.72 -34.34 -16.46
CA GLY A 378 15.42 -35.35 -15.45
C GLY A 378 14.33 -34.94 -14.47
N GLU A 379 13.55 -33.89 -14.76
CA GLU A 379 12.34 -33.57 -14.00
C GLU A 379 11.16 -34.48 -14.35
N LEU A 380 11.21 -35.14 -15.51
CA LEU A 380 10.23 -36.14 -15.92
C LEU A 380 10.95 -37.36 -16.51
N THR A 381 10.44 -38.55 -16.20
CA THR A 381 10.90 -39.79 -16.82
C THR A 381 9.71 -40.55 -17.38
N THR A 382 9.76 -40.90 -18.66
CA THR A 382 8.80 -41.84 -19.26
C THR A 382 9.42 -43.23 -19.33
N ARG A 383 8.58 -44.27 -19.26
CA ARG A 383 8.96 -45.62 -19.64
C ARG A 383 7.93 -46.24 -20.56
N ASN A 384 8.42 -46.94 -21.58
CA ASN A 384 7.58 -47.57 -22.60
C ASN A 384 8.01 -49.03 -22.81
N ARG A 385 7.05 -49.92 -23.05
CA ARG A 385 7.30 -51.30 -23.49
C ARG A 385 6.17 -51.80 -24.37
N VAL A 386 6.42 -52.90 -25.08
CA VAL A 386 5.42 -53.59 -25.87
C VAL A 386 5.17 -54.99 -25.35
N ILE A 387 3.90 -55.40 -25.33
CA ILE A 387 3.46 -56.74 -24.97
C ILE A 387 2.65 -57.31 -26.12
N VAL A 388 3.00 -58.50 -26.58
CA VAL A 388 2.35 -59.20 -27.69
C VAL A 388 1.74 -60.47 -27.14
N THR A 389 0.49 -60.73 -27.51
CA THR A 389 -0.23 -61.95 -27.17
C THR A 389 -0.96 -62.47 -28.39
N SER A 390 -0.99 -63.79 -28.59
CA SER A 390 -1.91 -64.40 -29.56
C SER A 390 -3.36 -64.25 -29.10
N SER A 391 -4.26 -63.91 -30.03
CA SER A 391 -5.71 -63.87 -29.79
C SER A 391 -6.26 -65.29 -29.93
N SER A 392 -6.89 -65.81 -28.89
CA SER A 392 -7.36 -67.20 -28.80
C SER A 392 -8.76 -67.42 -29.39
N ASN A 393 -9.33 -66.46 -30.12
CA ASN A 393 -10.65 -66.62 -30.71
C ASN A 393 -10.54 -67.42 -32.01
N SER A 394 -11.09 -68.64 -31.95
CA SER A 394 -10.98 -69.72 -32.93
C SER A 394 -11.09 -69.28 -34.38
N ASN A 395 -10.08 -69.66 -35.17
CA ASN A 395 -9.97 -69.69 -36.64
C ASN A 395 -9.23 -68.53 -37.34
N GLN A 396 -8.69 -67.54 -36.61
CA GLN A 396 -7.79 -66.53 -37.17
C GLN A 396 -6.55 -66.35 -36.28
N ASN A 397 -5.35 -66.38 -36.85
CA ASN A 397 -4.06 -66.31 -36.13
C ASN A 397 -3.74 -64.89 -35.62
N GLU A 398 -4.69 -64.14 -35.08
CA GLU A 398 -4.50 -62.71 -34.80
C GLU A 398 -3.49 -62.46 -33.67
N TYR A 399 -2.61 -61.48 -33.83
CA TYR A 399 -1.74 -60.98 -32.76
C TYR A 399 -2.36 -59.72 -32.15
N ALA A 400 -2.34 -59.62 -30.83
CA ALA A 400 -2.69 -58.40 -30.12
C ALA A 400 -1.41 -57.75 -29.57
N VAL A 401 -1.15 -56.51 -29.97
CA VAL A 401 0.01 -55.72 -29.54
C VAL A 401 -0.48 -54.64 -28.57
N LYS A 402 0.07 -54.60 -27.36
CA LYS A 402 -0.21 -53.57 -26.36
C LYS A 402 1.03 -52.73 -26.14
N PHE A 403 0.95 -51.44 -26.46
CA PHE A 403 1.92 -50.46 -26.04
C PHE A 403 1.60 -50.01 -24.62
N VAL A 404 2.56 -50.14 -23.72
CA VAL A 404 2.43 -49.67 -22.34
C VAL A 404 3.26 -48.41 -22.19
N SER A 405 2.61 -47.30 -21.83
CA SER A 405 3.27 -46.01 -21.61
C SER A 405 2.99 -45.50 -20.22
N GLN A 406 4.05 -45.12 -19.50
CA GLN A 406 3.97 -44.63 -18.14
C GLN A 406 4.88 -43.42 -17.94
N LEU A 407 4.46 -42.52 -17.06
CA LEU A 407 5.18 -41.30 -16.70
C LEU A 407 5.44 -41.28 -15.20
N ALA A 408 6.56 -40.67 -14.81
CA ALA A 408 6.84 -40.34 -13.43
C ALA A 408 7.57 -39.01 -13.30
N GLU A 409 7.39 -38.36 -12.15
CA GLU A 409 8.07 -37.12 -11.80
C GLU A 409 9.47 -37.38 -11.23
N GLY A 410 10.44 -36.63 -11.71
CA GLY A 410 11.84 -36.74 -11.37
C GLY A 410 12.59 -37.80 -12.17
N LYS A 411 13.89 -37.89 -11.88
CA LYS A 411 14.80 -38.85 -12.49
C LYS A 411 14.60 -40.20 -11.82
N MET A 412 14.27 -41.20 -12.64
CA MET A 412 13.96 -42.54 -12.14
C MET A 412 15.04 -43.55 -12.50
N GLU A 413 15.28 -44.47 -11.58
CA GLU A 413 16.03 -45.69 -11.85
C GLU A 413 15.09 -46.88 -12.07
N SER A 414 15.62 -48.00 -12.55
CA SER A 414 14.84 -49.23 -12.80
C SER A 414 14.17 -49.81 -11.54
N ARG A 415 14.61 -49.41 -10.34
CA ARG A 415 14.07 -49.87 -9.05
C ARG A 415 12.86 -49.04 -8.58
N ASP A 416 12.59 -47.90 -9.21
CA ASP A 416 11.54 -46.96 -8.81
C ASP A 416 10.16 -47.29 -9.41
N GLU A 417 9.85 -48.58 -9.60
CA GLU A 417 8.68 -49.00 -10.38
C GLU A 417 7.34 -48.47 -9.85
N SER A 418 7.23 -48.28 -8.53
CA SER A 418 6.01 -47.82 -7.86
C SER A 418 5.67 -46.35 -8.12
N LYS A 419 6.62 -45.56 -8.65
CA LYS A 419 6.44 -44.13 -8.91
C LYS A 419 5.84 -43.87 -10.30
N PHE A 420 5.92 -44.83 -11.21
CA PHE A 420 5.36 -44.73 -12.55
C PHE A 420 3.85 -44.94 -12.55
N LYS A 421 3.15 -44.07 -13.26
CA LYS A 421 1.70 -44.14 -13.46
C LYS A 421 1.39 -44.26 -14.95
N ASP A 422 0.31 -44.97 -15.27
CA ASP A 422 -0.17 -45.09 -16.65
C ASP A 422 -0.41 -43.70 -17.24
N TRP A 423 0.13 -43.49 -18.43
CA TRP A 423 0.05 -42.23 -19.15
C TRP A 423 -0.80 -42.42 -20.39
N ASN A 424 -1.81 -41.57 -20.57
CA ASN A 424 -2.74 -41.63 -21.70
C ASN A 424 -2.13 -41.15 -23.04
N ARG A 425 -0.83 -40.90 -23.05
CA ARG A 425 -0.07 -40.47 -24.24
C ARG A 425 0.97 -41.52 -24.56
N ILE A 426 1.51 -41.45 -25.76
CA ILE A 426 2.64 -42.26 -26.20
C ILE A 426 3.61 -41.36 -26.95
N LEU A 427 4.91 -41.65 -26.86
CA LEU A 427 5.90 -40.90 -27.65
C LEU A 427 5.65 -41.13 -29.15
N THR A 428 5.79 -40.09 -29.96
CA THR A 428 5.45 -40.13 -31.40
C THR A 428 6.11 -41.31 -32.13
N LYS A 429 7.39 -41.60 -31.84
CA LYS A 429 8.12 -42.74 -32.42
C LYS A 429 7.45 -44.10 -32.22
N TYR A 430 6.71 -44.29 -31.12
CA TYR A 430 6.01 -45.55 -30.85
C TYR A 430 4.62 -45.57 -31.47
N ASP A 431 4.03 -44.42 -31.72
CA ASP A 431 2.80 -44.29 -32.51
C ASP A 431 3.10 -44.60 -33.98
N ASP A 432 4.18 -44.02 -34.54
CA ASP A 432 4.69 -44.34 -35.88
C ASP A 432 4.98 -45.84 -36.04
N LEU A 433 5.50 -46.48 -34.98
CA LEU A 433 5.73 -47.92 -34.94
C LEU A 433 4.42 -48.72 -34.95
N ALA A 434 3.38 -48.23 -34.28
CA ALA A 434 2.05 -48.83 -34.30
C ALA A 434 1.43 -48.73 -35.69
N ASP A 435 1.54 -47.58 -36.34
CA ASP A 435 1.08 -47.38 -37.72
C ASP A 435 1.83 -48.28 -38.70
N GLU A 436 3.15 -48.41 -38.57
CA GLU A 436 3.93 -49.35 -39.39
C GLU A 436 3.48 -50.81 -39.19
N LEU A 437 3.16 -51.21 -37.95
CA LEU A 437 2.58 -52.54 -37.68
C LEU A 437 1.25 -52.72 -38.40
N ILE A 438 0.36 -51.74 -38.32
CA ILE A 438 -0.95 -51.77 -38.97
C ILE A 438 -0.79 -51.88 -40.49
N GLU A 439 -0.03 -50.97 -41.09
CA GLU A 439 0.17 -50.91 -42.54
C GLU A 439 0.79 -52.21 -43.07
N ARG A 440 1.85 -52.72 -42.44
CA ARG A 440 2.51 -53.94 -42.92
C ARG A 440 1.68 -55.19 -42.72
N PHE A 441 0.86 -55.26 -41.67
CA PHE A 441 -0.07 -56.37 -41.47
C PHE A 441 -1.30 -56.28 -42.39
N GLN A 442 -1.76 -55.08 -42.75
CA GLN A 442 -2.86 -54.88 -43.70
C GLN A 442 -2.44 -55.08 -45.16
N PHE A 443 -1.30 -54.53 -45.60
CA PHE A 443 -0.82 -54.67 -46.98
C PHE A 443 -0.35 -56.09 -47.32
N SER A 444 0.04 -56.88 -46.31
CA SER A 444 0.41 -58.27 -46.54
C SER A 444 -0.78 -59.21 -46.75
N ILE A 445 -2.01 -58.68 -46.86
CA ILE A 445 -3.26 -59.43 -47.12
C ILE A 445 -3.58 -59.53 -48.63
N ASP A 446 -2.82 -58.91 -49.54
CA ASP A 446 -3.05 -59.01 -50.99
C ASP A 446 -2.05 -59.95 -51.70
N PRO A 447 -2.36 -61.25 -51.89
CA PRO A 447 -1.52 -62.17 -52.64
C PRO A 447 -1.54 -61.94 -54.18
N SER A 448 -2.24 -60.92 -54.71
CA SER A 448 -2.39 -60.71 -56.16
C SER A 448 -1.42 -59.73 -56.80
N LYS A 449 -0.58 -59.04 -56.03
CA LYS A 449 0.48 -58.17 -56.57
C LYS A 449 1.84 -58.87 -56.60
N SER A 450 2.04 -59.76 -57.58
CA SER A 450 3.38 -60.00 -58.11
C SER A 450 3.88 -58.73 -58.79
N ILE A 451 5.06 -58.25 -58.45
CA ILE A 451 5.74 -57.16 -59.15
C ILE A 451 6.02 -57.64 -60.58
N ASP A 452 5.26 -57.16 -61.55
CA ASP A 452 5.57 -57.32 -62.96
C ASP A 452 6.59 -56.24 -63.37
N THR A 453 7.85 -56.65 -63.49
CA THR A 453 8.96 -55.78 -63.94
C THR A 453 8.95 -55.52 -65.45
N SER A 454 7.91 -55.90 -66.20
CA SER A 454 7.84 -55.65 -67.65
C SER A 454 7.27 -54.28 -68.06
N SER A 455 6.84 -53.45 -67.10
CA SER A 455 6.24 -52.13 -67.36
C SER A 455 7.09 -50.98 -66.80
N ILE A 456 8.34 -50.86 -67.23
CA ILE A 456 9.10 -49.62 -67.10
C ILE A 456 9.08 -48.91 -68.47
N PRO A 457 8.29 -47.84 -68.66
CA PRO A 457 8.49 -46.96 -69.80
C PRO A 457 9.74 -46.12 -69.54
N ALA A 458 10.69 -46.19 -70.47
CA ALA A 458 11.90 -45.39 -70.47
C ALA A 458 11.56 -43.88 -70.41
N ILE A 459 12.15 -43.17 -69.47
CA ILE A 459 12.16 -41.71 -69.45
C ILE A 459 12.99 -41.23 -70.65
N LYS A 460 12.30 -40.79 -71.71
CA LYS A 460 12.89 -39.92 -72.74
C LYS A 460 12.67 -38.47 -72.32
N THR A 461 13.77 -37.80 -72.02
CA THR A 461 13.89 -36.34 -71.98
C THR A 461 13.60 -35.77 -73.37
N GLU A 462 12.60 -34.89 -73.46
CA GLU A 462 12.50 -33.88 -74.52
C GLU A 462 11.96 -32.58 -73.92
N ILE A 463 12.61 -31.49 -74.29
CA ILE A 463 12.44 -30.13 -73.76
C ILE A 463 11.71 -29.29 -74.82
N THR A 464 10.99 -28.25 -74.36
CA THR A 464 10.55 -27.00 -75.04
C THR A 464 9.09 -26.94 -75.56
N PRO A 465 8.48 -25.74 -75.73
CA PRO A 465 8.44 -24.55 -74.85
C PRO A 465 7.03 -23.86 -74.73
N ILE A 466 6.89 -23.03 -73.69
CA ILE A 466 6.13 -21.76 -73.48
C ILE A 466 4.84 -21.49 -74.29
N ASP A 467 3.73 -21.19 -73.59
CA ASP A 467 2.96 -19.95 -73.86
C ASP A 467 2.08 -19.46 -72.71
N THR A 468 1.67 -18.20 -72.79
CA THR A 468 1.60 -17.23 -71.69
C THR A 468 0.18 -16.61 -71.53
N ILE A 469 -0.25 -16.35 -70.27
CA ILE A 469 -1.28 -15.37 -69.73
C ILE A 469 -2.77 -15.55 -70.23
N PRO A 470 -3.85 -15.08 -69.53
CA PRO A 470 -3.88 -14.05 -68.48
C PRO A 470 -4.78 -14.19 -67.24
N ALA A 471 -4.46 -13.30 -66.29
CA ALA A 471 -5.13 -12.98 -65.04
C ALA A 471 -6.56 -12.45 -65.20
N ASP A 472 -7.46 -12.77 -64.26
CA ASP A 472 -8.27 -11.78 -63.53
C ASP A 472 -9.08 -12.41 -62.36
N SER A 473 -9.33 -11.57 -61.35
CA SER A 473 -10.40 -11.58 -60.35
C SER A 473 -10.16 -12.27 -59.00
N THR A 474 -9.44 -11.58 -58.13
CA THR A 474 -9.68 -11.61 -56.68
C THR A 474 -10.91 -10.77 -56.33
N LYS A 475 -11.95 -11.39 -55.76
CA LYS A 475 -12.93 -10.69 -54.91
C LYS A 475 -12.88 -11.26 -53.51
N ILE A 476 -12.51 -10.37 -52.59
CA ILE A 476 -12.49 -10.56 -51.14
C ILE A 476 -13.88 -10.18 -50.64
N ASP A 477 -14.65 -11.15 -50.13
CA ASP A 477 -15.82 -10.84 -49.31
C ASP A 477 -15.39 -10.75 -47.85
N THR A 478 -15.56 -9.55 -47.31
CA THR A 478 -15.26 -9.19 -45.92
C THR A 478 -16.56 -9.35 -45.13
N ILE A 479 -16.57 -10.21 -44.10
CA ILE A 479 -17.69 -10.32 -43.15
C ILE A 479 -17.50 -9.25 -42.06
N PRO A 480 -18.49 -8.38 -41.77
CA PRO A 480 -18.40 -7.44 -40.65
C PRO A 480 -18.68 -8.14 -39.32
N LEU A 481 -17.81 -7.93 -38.33
CA LEU A 481 -18.06 -8.27 -36.93
C LEU A 481 -18.97 -7.22 -36.28
N GLU A 482 -20.13 -7.64 -35.77
CA GLU A 482 -20.98 -6.80 -34.91
C GLU A 482 -20.35 -6.63 -33.50
N PRO A 483 -20.50 -5.45 -32.86
CA PRO A 483 -20.02 -5.22 -31.51
C PRO A 483 -21.01 -5.77 -30.46
N ILE A 484 -20.51 -6.64 -29.58
CA ILE A 484 -21.24 -7.20 -28.45
C ILE A 484 -21.60 -6.08 -27.45
N ARG A 485 -22.92 -5.95 -27.19
CA ARG A 485 -23.50 -5.11 -26.12
C ARG A 485 -22.99 -5.57 -24.75
N ARG A 486 -22.56 -4.60 -23.93
CA ARG A 486 -22.43 -4.78 -22.47
C ARG A 486 -23.83 -4.76 -21.86
N ASP A 487 -24.26 -5.90 -21.34
CA ASP A 487 -25.39 -5.94 -20.44
C ASP A 487 -24.94 -5.58 -19.02
N THR A 488 -25.68 -4.65 -18.44
CA THR A 488 -25.48 -4.12 -17.10
C THR A 488 -26.26 -5.01 -16.13
N ILE A 489 -25.60 -5.59 -15.13
CA ILE A 489 -26.28 -6.38 -14.09
C ILE A 489 -26.88 -5.42 -13.05
N PRO A 490 -28.19 -5.50 -12.75
CA PRO A 490 -28.80 -4.71 -11.69
C PRO A 490 -28.49 -5.29 -10.30
N ALA A 491 -28.34 -4.38 -9.34
CA ALA A 491 -28.16 -4.67 -7.92
C ALA A 491 -29.35 -5.46 -7.36
N ASP A 492 -29.07 -6.59 -6.70
CA ASP A 492 -30.04 -7.27 -5.84
C ASP A 492 -29.65 -7.12 -4.36
N THR A 493 -30.64 -6.61 -3.64
CA THR A 493 -30.75 -6.42 -2.20
C THR A 493 -30.84 -7.75 -1.46
N THR A 494 -29.87 -8.04 -0.59
CA THR A 494 -30.02 -9.15 0.37
C THR A 494 -30.70 -8.67 1.65
N LYS A 495 -31.90 -9.21 1.86
CA LYS A 495 -32.66 -9.16 3.10
C LYS A 495 -31.96 -9.97 4.19
N THR A 496 -31.99 -9.41 5.39
CA THR A 496 -31.60 -10.01 6.66
C THR A 496 -32.48 -11.23 6.98
N GLU A 497 -31.87 -12.40 7.09
CA GLU A 497 -32.52 -13.58 7.68
C GLU A 497 -31.89 -13.87 9.05
N LYS A 498 -32.69 -13.73 10.10
CA LYS A 498 -32.37 -14.10 11.48
C LYS A 498 -32.36 -15.63 11.59
N ASN A 499 -31.28 -16.21 12.10
CA ASN A 499 -31.32 -17.55 12.68
C ASN A 499 -31.17 -17.48 14.21
N PRO A 500 -31.94 -18.29 14.97
CA PRO A 500 -32.01 -18.21 16.43
C PRO A 500 -30.84 -18.95 17.10
N ALA A 501 -30.53 -18.47 18.31
CA ALA A 501 -29.51 -18.97 19.20
C ALA A 501 -29.78 -20.41 19.66
N ASP A 502 -28.76 -21.27 19.52
CA ASP A 502 -28.68 -22.53 20.24
C ASP A 502 -27.92 -22.32 21.56
N THR A 503 -28.51 -22.78 22.64
CA THR A 503 -28.02 -22.63 24.02
C THR A 503 -27.65 -24.01 24.53
N THR A 504 -26.36 -24.29 24.64
CA THR A 504 -25.86 -25.43 25.43
C THR A 504 -25.03 -24.92 26.59
N LYS A 505 -25.70 -24.83 27.75
CA LYS A 505 -25.06 -24.72 29.06
C LYS A 505 -24.51 -26.07 29.48
N THR A 506 -23.19 -26.13 29.58
CA THR A 506 -22.45 -27.06 30.41
C THR A 506 -22.73 -26.77 31.89
N ASN A 507 -23.09 -27.79 32.66
CA ASN A 507 -22.90 -27.79 34.11
C ASN A 507 -22.54 -29.20 34.57
N SER A 508 -21.28 -29.31 35.00
CA SER A 508 -20.68 -30.41 35.73
C SER A 508 -21.29 -30.56 37.12
N LYS A 509 -21.56 -31.80 37.52
CA LYS A 509 -21.60 -32.24 38.92
C LYS A 509 -20.38 -33.13 39.13
N ILE A 510 -19.39 -32.65 39.87
CA ILE A 510 -18.94 -33.08 41.21
C ILE A 510 -18.24 -31.86 41.82
#